data_AF-A0A9W4KE85-F1
#
_entry.id   AF-A0A9W4KE85-F1
#
_cell.length_a   1.000
_cell.length_b   1.000
_cell.length_c   1.000
_cell.angle_alpha   90.00
_cell.angle_beta   90.00
_cell.angle_gamma   90.00
#
_symmetry.space_group_name_H-M   'P 1'
#
loop_
_entity.id
_entity.type
_entity.pdbx_description
1 polymer ?
#
loop_
_entity_poly.entity_id
_entity_poly.type
_entity_poly.pdbx_seq_one_letter_code
_entity_poly.pdbx_strand_id
1 'polypeptide(L)'
;MLRLIAWVKVQNASSLPSNTRPRLLIILSEDGKFSEARIEDYLASSNLRRQLSSSFSTLKIFQLVGKYLSPSTRYQRLYTEIRYHIEELRAIKSSLRCLFSATHLLHFFNSAVKHTAHNLGEVFDFIKVARDADLVKADHHIYLQKFLKLYVHFKIPYNMVTAFVASSIIMNAYPKRMHLFDPCLIYRNLYRSHYNKAFQFSYRPQCSTYLDREV
;
A
#
# COMPACT_ATOMS: atom_id res chain seq x y z
N MET A 1 -17.08 6.34 23.30
CA MET A 1 -16.06 7.37 22.93
C MET A 1 -14.63 6.93 23.26
N LEU A 2 -14.35 6.31 24.42
CA LEU A 2 -12.98 5.90 24.83
C LEU A 2 -12.21 5.04 23.80
N ARG A 3 -12.88 4.11 23.11
CA ARG A 3 -12.22 3.27 22.08
C ARG A 3 -11.76 4.06 20.84
N LEU A 4 -12.49 5.10 20.42
CA LEU A 4 -12.08 5.95 19.29
C LEU A 4 -10.86 6.81 19.64
N ILE A 5 -10.79 7.27 20.89
CA ILE A 5 -9.64 8.03 21.40
C ILE A 5 -8.39 7.16 21.44
N ALA A 6 -8.52 5.87 21.77
CA ALA A 6 -7.39 4.94 21.71
C ALA A 6 -6.81 4.81 20.30
N TRP A 7 -7.66 4.80 19.26
CA TRP A 7 -7.22 4.76 17.87
C TRP A 7 -6.44 6.01 17.46
N VAL A 8 -6.89 7.19 17.91
CA VAL A 8 -6.17 8.45 17.70
C VAL A 8 -4.77 8.40 18.32
N LYS A 9 -4.63 7.79 19.51
CA LYS A 9 -3.33 7.70 20.21
C LYS A 9 -2.32 6.80 19.51
N VAL A 10 -2.79 5.72 18.88
CA VAL A 10 -1.92 4.78 18.13
C VAL A 10 -1.36 5.43 16.86
N GLN A 11 -1.97 6.53 16.39
CA GLN A 11 -1.64 7.22 15.15
C GLN A 11 -1.62 6.26 13.95
N ASN A 12 -1.14 6.73 12.79
CA ASN A 12 -1.08 5.93 11.58
C ASN A 12 0.39 5.64 11.22
N ALA A 13 0.74 4.36 11.17
CA ALA A 13 2.06 3.88 10.77
C ALA A 13 2.18 3.61 9.25
N SER A 14 1.08 3.73 8.50
CA SER A 14 1.06 3.47 7.06
C SER A 14 1.74 4.59 6.29
N SER A 15 2.63 4.22 5.37
CA SER A 15 3.23 5.13 4.38
C SER A 15 2.30 5.44 3.20
N LEU A 16 1.13 4.81 3.14
CA LEU A 16 0.16 5.04 2.07
C LEU A 16 -0.52 6.41 2.21
N PRO A 17 -0.99 7.01 1.09
CA PRO A 17 -1.69 8.29 1.11
C PRO A 17 -2.91 8.30 2.03
N SER A 18 -3.25 9.47 2.58
CA SER A 18 -4.30 9.62 3.59
C SER A 18 -5.68 9.14 3.14
N ASN A 19 -5.98 9.17 1.84
CA ASN A 19 -7.23 8.68 1.26
C ASN A 19 -7.38 7.14 1.29
N THR A 20 -6.31 6.40 1.59
CA THR A 20 -6.35 4.93 1.78
C THR A 20 -6.71 4.50 3.20
N ARG A 21 -6.73 5.47 4.14
CA ARG A 21 -7.02 5.22 5.55
C ARG A 21 -8.42 4.66 5.73
N PRO A 22 -8.68 3.97 6.85
CA PRO A 22 -10.02 3.51 7.19
C PRO A 22 -11.04 4.66 7.18
N ARG A 23 -12.30 4.33 6.92
CA ARG A 23 -13.42 5.26 6.96
C ARG A 23 -14.26 4.97 8.20
N LEU A 24 -14.66 6.01 8.91
CA LEU A 24 -15.45 5.92 10.13
C LEU A 24 -16.88 6.38 9.85
N LEU A 25 -17.82 5.45 9.95
CA LEU A 25 -19.24 5.72 9.92
C LEU A 25 -19.79 5.57 11.35
N ILE A 26 -20.40 6.62 11.88
CA ILE A 26 -21.06 6.62 13.19
C ILE A 26 -22.56 6.52 12.96
N ILE A 27 -23.14 5.37 13.29
CA ILE A 27 -24.57 5.13 13.10
C ILE A 27 -25.31 5.51 14.38
N LEU A 28 -26.29 6.39 14.26
CA LEU A 28 -27.15 6.83 15.35
C LEU A 28 -28.51 6.15 15.25
N SER A 29 -28.97 5.68 16.41
CA SER A 29 -30.30 5.11 16.56
C SER A 29 -31.35 6.21 16.49
N GLU A 30 -32.48 5.86 15.90
CA GLU A 30 -33.68 6.66 15.64
C GLU A 30 -34.19 7.35 16.91
N ASP A 31 -34.33 6.57 17.99
CA ASP A 31 -34.76 7.03 19.32
C ASP A 31 -33.59 7.50 20.20
N GLY A 32 -32.43 7.73 19.59
CA GLY A 32 -31.22 8.11 20.32
C GLY A 32 -31.36 9.49 20.97
N LYS A 33 -30.76 9.65 22.16
CA LYS A 33 -30.63 10.97 22.83
C LYS A 33 -29.77 11.97 22.03
N PHE A 34 -29.09 11.49 21.01
CA PHE A 34 -28.17 12.24 20.17
C PHE A 34 -28.73 12.33 18.76
N SER A 35 -28.77 13.56 18.23
CA SER A 35 -29.02 13.82 16.82
C SER A 35 -27.71 14.03 16.08
N GLU A 36 -27.73 13.81 14.76
CA GLU A 36 -26.60 14.11 13.88
C GLU A 36 -26.04 15.52 14.11
N ALA A 37 -26.91 16.54 14.15
CA ALA A 37 -26.54 17.92 14.41
C ALA A 37 -25.80 18.10 15.75
N ARG A 38 -26.28 17.48 16.84
CA ARG A 38 -25.63 17.59 18.15
C ARG A 38 -24.23 16.98 18.19
N ILE A 39 -24.03 15.86 17.48
CA ILE A 39 -22.70 15.25 17.41
C ILE A 39 -21.79 16.06 16.50
N GLU A 40 -22.33 16.61 15.41
CA GLU A 40 -21.55 17.52 14.56
C GLU A 40 -21.12 18.78 15.32
N ASP A 41 -22.01 19.39 16.08
CA ASP A 41 -21.71 20.53 16.96
C ASP A 41 -20.63 20.17 17.98
N TYR A 42 -20.71 18.98 18.59
CA TYR A 42 -19.69 18.48 19.50
C TYR A 42 -18.33 18.25 18.81
N LEU A 43 -18.33 17.72 17.60
CA LEU A 43 -17.11 17.51 16.81
C LEU A 43 -16.50 18.83 16.31
N ALA A 44 -17.32 19.84 16.03
CA ALA A 44 -16.88 21.17 15.62
C ALA A 44 -16.33 21.98 16.80
N SER A 45 -16.96 21.88 17.97
CA SER A 45 -16.53 22.55 19.21
C SER A 45 -15.34 21.86 19.89
N SER A 46 -15.02 20.61 19.53
CA SER A 46 -13.89 19.87 20.09
C SER A 46 -12.75 19.66 19.10
N ASN A 47 -11.55 19.41 19.61
CA ASN A 47 -10.40 19.02 18.78
C ASN A 47 -10.50 17.59 18.23
N LEU A 48 -11.58 16.88 18.56
CA LEU A 48 -11.74 15.47 18.22
C LEU A 48 -11.85 15.24 16.72
N ARG A 49 -12.51 16.15 15.97
CA ARG A 49 -12.60 16.03 14.51
C ARG A 49 -11.23 16.05 13.85
N ARG A 50 -10.37 17.01 14.23
CA ARG A 50 -8.98 17.09 13.74
C ARG A 50 -8.18 15.84 14.09
N GLN A 51 -8.34 15.36 15.33
CA GLN A 51 -7.71 14.13 15.80
C GLN A 51 -8.15 12.90 15.00
N LEU A 52 -9.45 12.74 14.74
CA LEU A 52 -9.98 11.62 13.96
C LEU A 52 -9.52 11.68 12.49
N SER A 53 -9.46 12.86 11.88
CA SER A 53 -8.96 13.04 10.50
C SER A 53 -7.49 12.63 10.32
N SER A 54 -6.70 12.55 11.41
CA SER A 54 -5.34 11.99 11.36
C SER A 54 -5.33 10.47 11.11
N SER A 55 -6.38 9.77 11.56
CA SER A 55 -6.45 8.30 11.54
C SER A 55 -7.42 7.78 10.47
N PHE A 56 -8.46 8.55 10.15
CA PHE A 56 -9.51 8.18 9.21
C PHE A 56 -9.53 9.12 8.00
N SER A 57 -9.82 8.58 6.82
CA SER A 57 -9.96 9.36 5.57
C SER A 57 -11.33 10.01 5.44
N THR A 58 -12.35 9.41 6.04
CA THR A 58 -13.73 9.90 6.04
C THR A 58 -14.31 9.72 7.43
N LEU A 59 -15.00 10.76 7.90
CA LEU A 59 -15.85 10.72 9.09
C LEU A 59 -17.26 11.10 8.65
N LYS A 60 -18.21 10.18 8.81
CA LYS A 60 -19.62 10.42 8.48
C LYS A 60 -20.51 9.98 9.63
N ILE A 61 -21.43 10.85 10.01
CA ILE A 61 -22.47 10.54 10.98
C ILE A 61 -23.72 10.20 10.19
N PHE A 62 -24.42 9.16 10.61
CA PHE A 62 -25.56 8.65 9.89
C PHE A 62 -26.69 8.36 10.87
N GLN A 63 -27.72 9.19 10.85
CA GLN A 63 -28.96 8.96 11.59
C GLN A 63 -29.86 7.99 10.82
N LEU A 64 -30.24 6.88 11.45
CA LEU A 64 -31.26 5.98 10.89
C LEU A 64 -32.62 6.68 10.82
N VAL A 65 -33.50 6.23 9.92
CA VAL A 65 -34.86 6.81 9.70
C VAL A 65 -35.76 6.46 10.89
N GLY A 66 -37.08 6.51 10.89
CA GLY A 66 -37.87 6.14 12.09
C GLY A 66 -38.38 4.69 12.05
N LYS A 67 -38.76 4.18 13.23
CA LYS A 67 -39.24 2.79 13.40
C LYS A 67 -40.53 2.50 12.65
N TYR A 68 -41.23 3.55 12.22
CA TYR A 68 -42.45 3.49 11.40
C TYR A 68 -42.21 2.91 10.01
N LEU A 69 -40.96 2.76 9.56
CA LEU A 69 -40.61 2.11 8.30
C LEU A 69 -40.23 0.64 8.48
N SER A 70 -40.45 -0.13 7.42
CA SER A 70 -39.96 -1.52 7.32
C SER A 70 -38.43 -1.57 7.51
N PRO A 71 -37.86 -2.66 8.06
CA PRO A 71 -36.42 -2.80 8.23
C PRO A 71 -35.64 -2.60 6.91
N SER A 72 -36.14 -3.14 5.79
CA SER A 72 -35.50 -2.98 4.49
C SER A 72 -35.40 -1.51 4.07
N THR A 73 -36.49 -0.75 4.20
CA THR A 73 -36.52 0.68 3.88
C THR A 73 -35.64 1.49 4.83
N ARG A 74 -35.65 1.13 6.12
CA ARG A 74 -34.87 1.78 7.17
C ARG A 74 -33.36 1.74 6.91
N TYR A 75 -32.85 0.58 6.49
CA TYR A 75 -31.43 0.39 6.24
C TYR A 75 -31.01 0.65 4.80
N GLN A 76 -31.93 0.89 3.87
CA GLN A 76 -31.61 1.08 2.46
C GLN A 76 -30.61 2.23 2.24
N ARG A 77 -30.82 3.38 2.88
CA ARG A 77 -29.91 4.54 2.76
C ARG A 77 -28.54 4.21 3.34
N LEU A 78 -28.46 3.49 4.47
CA LEU A 78 -27.19 3.06 5.06
C LEU A 78 -26.47 2.05 4.15
N TYR A 79 -27.21 1.10 3.57
CA TYR A 79 -26.66 0.12 2.64
C TYR A 79 -26.04 0.81 1.41
N THR A 80 -26.76 1.75 0.80
CA THR A 80 -26.25 2.55 -0.33
C THR A 80 -24.99 3.31 0.05
N GLU A 81 -24.96 3.91 1.24
CA GLU A 81 -23.80 4.66 1.74
C GLU A 81 -22.58 3.77 1.96
N ILE A 82 -22.75 2.63 2.62
CA ILE A 82 -21.69 1.65 2.84
C ILE A 82 -21.15 1.16 1.50
N ARG A 83 -22.05 0.83 0.56
CA ARG A 83 -21.66 0.37 -0.77
C ARG A 83 -20.86 1.42 -1.54
N TYR A 84 -21.29 2.69 -1.51
CA TYR A 84 -20.54 3.80 -2.10
C TYR A 84 -19.10 3.88 -1.56
N HIS A 85 -18.94 3.87 -0.23
CA HIS A 85 -17.62 3.94 0.38
C HIS A 85 -16.74 2.71 0.11
N ILE A 86 -17.34 1.51 0.01
CA ILE A 86 -16.61 0.30 -0.36
C ILE A 86 -16.05 0.41 -1.78
N GLU A 87 -16.89 0.81 -2.75
CA GLU A 87 -16.45 0.91 -4.14
C GLU A 87 -15.43 2.03 -4.34
N GLU A 88 -15.63 3.19 -3.70
CA GLU A 88 -14.67 4.30 -3.77
C GLU A 88 -13.32 3.90 -3.15
N LEU A 89 -13.30 3.27 -1.98
CA LEU A 89 -12.06 2.81 -1.35
C LEU A 89 -11.39 1.70 -2.16
N ARG A 90 -12.17 0.81 -2.78
CA ARG A 90 -11.64 -0.22 -3.70
C ARG A 90 -10.96 0.42 -4.90
N ALA A 91 -11.57 1.42 -5.53
CA ALA A 91 -10.99 2.14 -6.66
C ALA A 91 -9.66 2.81 -6.29
N ILE A 92 -9.62 3.52 -5.15
CA ILE A 92 -8.39 4.15 -4.62
C ILE A 92 -7.31 3.10 -4.36
N LYS A 93 -7.64 2.00 -3.68
CA LYS A 93 -6.65 0.94 -3.41
C LYS A 93 -6.18 0.23 -4.67
N SER A 94 -7.06 0.09 -5.67
CA SER A 94 -6.71 -0.49 -6.96
C SER A 94 -5.74 0.41 -7.73
N SER A 95 -5.98 1.72 -7.79
CA SER A 95 -5.08 2.66 -8.48
C SER A 95 -3.69 2.72 -7.84
N LEU A 96 -3.63 2.55 -6.52
CA LEU A 96 -2.37 2.47 -5.76
C LEU A 96 -1.76 1.06 -5.70
N ARG A 97 -2.36 0.08 -6.39
CA ARG A 97 -1.94 -1.34 -6.38
C ARG A 97 -1.76 -1.89 -4.96
N CYS A 98 -2.67 -1.56 -4.05
CA CYS A 98 -2.69 -2.05 -2.67
C CYS A 98 -4.01 -2.77 -2.32
N LEU A 99 -4.73 -3.24 -3.34
CA LEU A 99 -5.93 -4.07 -3.16
C LEU A 99 -5.54 -5.52 -2.83
N PHE A 100 -5.14 -5.74 -1.58
CA PHE A 100 -4.74 -7.05 -1.07
C PHE A 100 -5.94 -8.01 -0.93
N SER A 101 -5.73 -9.28 -1.26
CA SER A 101 -6.69 -10.36 -0.97
C SER A 101 -6.66 -10.73 0.52
N ALA A 102 -7.64 -11.52 0.96
CA ALA A 102 -7.64 -12.05 2.33
C ALA A 102 -6.39 -12.87 2.66
N THR A 103 -5.86 -13.63 1.70
CA THR A 103 -4.62 -14.40 1.88
C THR A 103 -3.40 -13.51 2.03
N HIS A 104 -3.30 -12.44 1.23
CA HIS A 104 -2.24 -11.44 1.37
C HIS A 104 -2.32 -10.76 2.75
N LEU A 105 -3.51 -10.33 3.17
CA LEU A 105 -3.70 -9.66 4.45
C LEU A 105 -3.34 -10.56 5.64
N LEU A 106 -3.74 -11.83 5.62
CA LEU A 106 -3.39 -12.78 6.67
C LEU A 106 -1.87 -12.99 6.75
N HIS A 107 -1.21 -13.17 5.61
CA HIS A 107 0.24 -13.31 5.56
C HIS A 107 0.95 -12.06 6.09
N PHE A 108 0.59 -10.88 5.59
CA PHE A 108 1.20 -9.62 6.03
C PHE A 108 0.94 -9.32 7.50
N PHE A 109 -0.26 -9.61 8.03
CA PHE A 109 -0.56 -9.41 9.44
C PHE A 109 0.36 -10.26 10.33
N ASN A 110 0.50 -11.55 10.03
CA ASN A 110 1.36 -12.45 10.78
C ASN A 110 2.84 -12.02 10.71
N SER A 111 3.31 -11.63 9.52
CA SER A 111 4.68 -11.13 9.35
C SER A 111 4.90 -9.79 10.05
N ALA A 112 3.91 -8.88 10.04
CA ALA A 112 3.99 -7.59 10.71
C ALA A 112 4.07 -7.75 12.23
N VAL A 113 3.27 -8.64 12.83
CA VAL A 113 3.35 -8.94 14.28
C VAL A 113 4.74 -9.42 14.66
N LYS A 114 5.32 -10.36 13.89
CA LYS A 114 6.70 -10.84 14.11
C LYS A 114 7.72 -9.74 13.95
N HIS A 115 7.60 -8.91 12.91
CA HIS A 115 8.49 -7.80 12.64
C HIS A 115 8.49 -6.78 13.78
N THR A 116 7.31 -6.38 14.28
CA THR A 116 7.19 -5.43 15.40
C THR A 116 7.85 -5.95 16.67
N ALA A 117 7.86 -7.26 16.90
CA ALA A 117 8.51 -7.85 18.08
C ALA A 117 10.04 -7.87 18.00
N HIS A 118 10.62 -7.96 16.80
CA HIS A 118 12.07 -8.18 16.62
C HIS A 118 12.83 -6.96 16.07
N ASN A 119 12.17 -6.08 15.31
CA ASN A 119 12.80 -4.99 14.58
C ASN A 119 12.23 -3.63 15.04
N LEU A 120 12.55 -3.26 16.28
CA LEU A 120 12.11 -1.98 16.85
C LEU A 120 12.72 -0.82 16.07
N GLY A 121 11.86 0.06 15.55
CA GLY A 121 12.27 1.26 14.79
C GLY A 121 12.42 1.04 13.28
N GLU A 122 12.33 -0.18 12.77
CA GLU A 122 12.34 -0.44 11.34
C GLU A 122 10.92 -0.36 10.74
N VAL A 123 10.85 0.03 9.46
CA VAL A 123 9.59 0.10 8.72
C VAL A 123 9.28 -1.26 8.11
N PHE A 124 8.04 -1.73 8.29
CA PHE A 124 7.57 -2.97 7.68
C PHE A 124 7.46 -2.85 6.14
N ASP A 125 8.24 -3.65 5.42
CA ASP A 125 8.28 -3.65 3.96
C ASP A 125 7.45 -4.79 3.36
N PHE A 126 6.25 -4.46 2.86
CA PHE A 126 5.34 -5.40 2.23
C PHE A 126 5.92 -6.10 1.00
N ILE A 127 6.79 -5.44 0.24
CA ILE A 127 7.37 -6.00 -0.99
C ILE A 127 8.40 -7.08 -0.64
N LYS A 128 9.25 -6.82 0.35
CA LYS A 128 10.21 -7.82 0.84
C LYS A 128 9.50 -9.03 1.42
N VAL A 129 8.55 -8.80 2.31
CA VAL A 129 7.78 -9.87 2.96
C VAL A 129 7.02 -10.73 1.94
N ALA A 130 6.42 -10.11 0.91
CA ALA A 130 5.77 -10.85 -0.16
C ALA A 130 6.71 -11.79 -0.94
N ARG A 131 8.03 -11.61 -0.81
CA ARG A 131 9.08 -12.42 -1.44
C ARG A 131 9.87 -13.28 -0.46
N ASP A 132 9.53 -13.35 0.81
CA ASP A 132 10.31 -14.11 1.81
C ASP A 132 10.53 -15.58 1.42
N ALA A 133 9.57 -16.18 0.72
CA ALA A 133 9.67 -17.57 0.24
C ALA A 133 10.47 -17.74 -1.07
N ASP A 134 10.71 -16.67 -1.82
CA ASP A 134 11.40 -16.69 -3.11
C ASP A 134 12.18 -15.38 -3.31
N LEU A 135 13.27 -15.24 -2.56
CA LEU A 135 14.09 -14.03 -2.55
C LEU A 135 14.88 -13.87 -3.85
N VAL A 136 15.13 -12.63 -4.25
CA VAL A 136 16.13 -12.35 -5.30
C VAL A 136 17.49 -12.81 -4.79
N LYS A 137 18.13 -13.74 -5.50
CA LYS A 137 19.40 -14.33 -5.07
C LYS A 137 20.48 -13.25 -4.91
N ALA A 138 21.29 -13.35 -3.85
CA ALA A 138 22.33 -12.37 -3.55
C ALA A 138 23.34 -12.21 -4.70
N ASP A 139 23.62 -13.29 -5.42
CA ASP A 139 24.52 -13.38 -6.57
C ASP A 139 23.88 -12.95 -7.91
N HIS A 140 22.65 -12.43 -7.91
CA HIS A 140 21.95 -11.99 -9.13
C HIS A 140 22.78 -11.03 -10.00
N HIS A 141 23.53 -10.14 -9.36
CA HIS A 141 24.42 -9.19 -10.02
C HIS A 141 25.55 -9.86 -10.83
N ILE A 142 26.02 -11.05 -10.43
CA ILE A 142 27.08 -11.81 -11.11
C ILE A 142 26.58 -12.33 -12.46
N TYR A 143 25.36 -12.89 -12.50
CA TYR A 143 24.77 -13.35 -13.76
C TYR A 143 24.50 -12.19 -14.72
N LEU A 144 24.05 -11.05 -14.18
CA LEU A 144 23.87 -9.84 -14.96
C LEU A 144 25.19 -9.33 -15.54
N GLN A 145 26.29 -9.32 -14.77
CA GLN A 145 27.62 -8.97 -15.30
C GLN A 145 28.06 -9.91 -16.43
N LYS A 146 27.87 -11.23 -16.27
CA LYS A 146 28.19 -12.21 -17.33
C LYS A 146 27.38 -11.92 -18.60
N PHE A 147 26.09 -11.66 -18.46
CA PHE A 147 25.21 -11.31 -19.57
C PHE A 147 25.64 -9.99 -20.25
N LEU A 148 25.95 -8.94 -19.49
CA LEU A 148 26.43 -7.66 -20.03
C LEU A 148 27.75 -7.80 -20.80
N LYS A 149 28.67 -8.68 -20.36
CA LYS A 149 29.91 -8.98 -21.10
C LYS A 149 29.62 -9.63 -22.45
N LEU A 150 28.68 -10.57 -22.50
CA LEU A 150 28.26 -11.22 -23.76
C LEU A 150 27.64 -10.20 -24.72
N TYR A 151 26.77 -9.32 -24.21
CA TYR A 151 26.18 -8.23 -24.98
C TYR A 151 27.23 -7.36 -25.69
N VAL A 152 28.26 -6.92 -24.95
CA VAL A 152 29.36 -6.11 -25.50
C VAL A 152 30.14 -6.90 -26.55
N HIS A 153 30.44 -8.17 -26.26
CA HIS A 153 31.18 -9.04 -27.17
C HIS A 153 30.45 -9.23 -28.51
N PHE A 154 29.15 -9.47 -28.48
CA PHE A 154 28.34 -9.70 -29.67
C PHE A 154 27.79 -8.43 -30.32
N LYS A 155 28.13 -7.24 -29.79
CA LYS A 155 27.68 -5.92 -30.30
C LYS A 155 26.17 -5.85 -30.53
N ILE A 156 25.40 -6.46 -29.63
CA ILE A 156 23.94 -6.43 -29.71
C ILE A 156 23.46 -4.98 -29.51
N PRO A 157 22.33 -4.55 -30.10
CA PRO A 157 21.77 -3.23 -29.85
C PRO A 157 21.32 -3.03 -28.39
N TYR A 158 21.61 -1.86 -27.82
CA TYR A 158 21.28 -1.54 -26.42
C TYR A 158 19.78 -1.69 -26.10
N ASN A 159 18.90 -1.27 -27.01
CA ASN A 159 17.45 -1.37 -26.85
C ASN A 159 16.95 -2.83 -26.72
N MET A 160 17.60 -3.78 -27.39
CA MET A 160 17.25 -5.20 -27.24
C MET A 160 17.64 -5.72 -25.85
N VAL A 161 18.79 -5.27 -25.35
CA VAL A 161 19.27 -5.68 -24.02
C VAL A 161 18.48 -5.07 -22.90
N THR A 162 18.11 -3.80 -22.99
CA THR A 162 17.22 -3.19 -21.99
C THR A 162 15.86 -3.86 -21.99
N ALA A 163 15.29 -4.17 -23.17
CA ALA A 163 14.03 -4.90 -23.27
C ALA A 163 14.13 -6.30 -22.64
N PHE A 164 15.16 -7.07 -22.98
CA PHE A 164 15.38 -8.41 -22.42
C PHE A 164 15.54 -8.37 -20.89
N VAL A 165 16.36 -7.44 -20.39
CA VAL A 165 16.58 -7.24 -18.96
C VAL A 165 15.27 -6.88 -18.27
N ALA A 166 14.53 -5.90 -18.78
CA ALA A 166 13.25 -5.49 -18.22
C ALA A 166 12.25 -6.65 -18.18
N SER A 167 12.14 -7.43 -19.27
CA SER A 167 11.31 -8.63 -19.31
C SER A 167 11.73 -9.66 -18.26
N SER A 168 13.04 -9.90 -18.10
CA SER A 168 13.55 -10.85 -17.09
C SER A 168 13.21 -10.41 -15.65
N ILE A 169 13.29 -9.10 -15.37
CA ILE A 169 12.89 -8.54 -14.08
C ILE A 169 11.40 -8.77 -13.86
N ILE A 170 10.54 -8.42 -14.81
CA ILE A 170 9.09 -8.56 -14.68
C ILE A 170 8.70 -10.04 -14.48
N MET A 171 9.30 -10.95 -15.25
CA MET A 171 9.04 -12.39 -15.14
C MET A 171 9.45 -12.97 -13.79
N ASN A 172 10.57 -12.49 -13.24
CA ASN A 172 11.02 -12.91 -11.92
C ASN A 172 10.27 -12.19 -10.79
N ALA A 173 9.83 -10.94 -11.00
CA ALA A 173 9.31 -10.02 -9.99
C ALA A 173 8.07 -10.52 -9.25
N TYR A 174 7.23 -11.31 -9.92
CA TYR A 174 5.93 -11.75 -9.42
C TYR A 174 5.80 -13.29 -9.41
N PRO A 175 6.42 -13.98 -8.45
CA PRO A 175 6.19 -15.40 -8.22
C PRO A 175 4.71 -15.70 -7.98
N LYS A 176 4.34 -16.98 -8.13
CA LYS A 176 2.97 -17.46 -7.99
C LYS A 176 2.36 -17.02 -6.65
N ARG A 177 1.16 -16.44 -6.69
CA ARG A 177 0.41 -15.90 -5.53
C ARG A 177 1.02 -14.63 -4.90
N MET A 178 2.01 -14.00 -5.52
CA MET A 178 2.47 -12.68 -5.10
C MET A 178 1.45 -11.61 -5.50
N HIS A 179 1.28 -10.61 -4.63
CA HIS A 179 0.48 -9.43 -4.95
C HIS A 179 1.13 -8.62 -6.08
N LEU A 180 0.31 -8.09 -7.00
CA LEU A 180 0.79 -7.29 -8.12
C LEU A 180 1.09 -5.84 -7.68
N PHE A 181 2.20 -5.65 -6.99
CA PHE A 181 2.73 -4.33 -6.66
C PHE A 181 3.10 -3.51 -7.91
N ASP A 182 3.38 -2.22 -7.73
CA ASP A 182 3.96 -1.38 -8.77
C ASP A 182 5.35 -1.91 -9.19
N PRO A 183 5.58 -2.21 -10.50
CA PRO A 183 6.86 -2.68 -11.02
C PRO A 183 8.02 -1.73 -10.72
N CYS A 184 7.77 -0.42 -10.70
CA CYS A 184 8.79 0.57 -10.38
C CYS A 184 9.24 0.44 -8.92
N LEU A 185 8.30 0.23 -7.99
CA LEU A 185 8.61 -0.01 -6.59
C LEU A 185 9.34 -1.34 -6.39
N ILE A 186 8.93 -2.39 -7.11
CA ILE A 186 9.59 -3.69 -7.11
C ILE A 186 11.04 -3.57 -7.58
N TYR A 187 11.28 -2.92 -8.72
CA TYR A 187 12.62 -2.68 -9.23
C TYR A 187 13.47 -1.93 -8.21
N ARG A 188 12.94 -0.81 -7.67
CA ARG A 188 13.65 0.04 -6.73
C ARG A 188 14.04 -0.71 -5.44
N ASN A 189 13.14 -1.52 -4.90
CA ASN A 189 13.34 -2.17 -3.60
C ASN A 189 14.12 -3.49 -3.69
N LEU A 190 14.00 -4.22 -4.81
CA LEU A 190 14.55 -5.58 -4.91
C LEU A 190 15.70 -5.72 -5.92
N TYR A 191 15.71 -4.95 -7.00
CA TYR A 191 16.65 -5.17 -8.11
C TYR A 191 17.70 -4.07 -8.23
N ARG A 192 17.35 -2.80 -8.01
CA ARG A 192 18.21 -1.62 -8.27
C ARG A 192 19.65 -1.78 -7.74
N SER A 193 19.81 -2.30 -6.53
CA SER A 193 21.13 -2.51 -5.92
C SER A 193 21.98 -3.53 -6.69
N HIS A 194 21.39 -4.62 -7.17
CA HIS A 194 22.08 -5.64 -7.97
C HIS A 194 22.50 -5.09 -9.34
N TYR A 195 21.60 -4.34 -9.98
CA TYR A 195 21.87 -3.72 -11.27
C TYR A 195 22.96 -2.65 -11.16
N ASN A 196 22.88 -1.76 -10.17
CA ASN A 196 23.92 -0.76 -9.91
C ASN A 196 25.30 -1.42 -9.70
N LYS A 197 25.38 -2.50 -8.91
CA LYS A 197 26.62 -3.27 -8.72
C LYS A 197 27.15 -3.87 -10.03
N ALA A 198 26.26 -4.41 -10.86
CA ALA A 198 26.66 -4.98 -12.15
C ALA A 198 27.18 -3.92 -13.12
N PHE A 199 26.50 -2.78 -13.23
CA PHE A 199 26.91 -1.70 -14.12
C PHE A 199 28.20 -1.01 -13.67
N GLN A 200 28.37 -0.75 -12.37
CA GLN A 200 29.62 -0.19 -11.84
C GLN A 200 30.83 -1.06 -12.16
N PHE A 201 30.67 -2.38 -12.15
CA PHE A 201 31.77 -3.30 -12.49
C PHE A 201 32.07 -3.31 -13.99
N SER A 202 31.04 -3.22 -14.84
CA SER A 202 31.19 -3.32 -16.29
C SER A 202 31.63 -2.02 -16.98
N TYR A 203 31.39 -0.83 -16.39
CA TYR A 203 31.55 0.48 -17.06
C TYR A 203 32.50 1.46 -16.33
N ARG A 204 33.46 0.95 -15.56
CA ARG A 204 34.22 1.74 -14.58
C ARG A 204 35.21 2.80 -15.10
N PRO A 205 35.20 3.22 -16.39
CA PRO A 205 35.62 4.59 -16.68
C PRO A 205 34.66 5.43 -17.54
N GLN A 206 33.43 4.99 -17.88
CA GLN A 206 32.61 5.71 -18.88
C GLN A 206 31.19 6.14 -18.44
N CYS A 207 30.65 5.68 -17.30
CA CYS A 207 29.23 5.94 -16.98
C CYS A 207 28.95 6.64 -15.64
N SER A 208 29.88 7.44 -15.10
CA SER A 208 29.61 8.26 -13.90
C SER A 208 28.63 9.42 -14.15
N THR A 209 28.28 9.73 -15.40
CA THR A 209 27.57 10.98 -15.75
C THR A 209 26.13 10.81 -16.24
N TYR A 210 25.65 9.58 -16.49
CA TYR A 210 24.34 9.37 -17.15
C TYR A 210 23.23 8.80 -16.27
N LEU A 211 23.53 8.21 -15.11
CA LEU A 211 22.51 7.54 -14.29
C LEU A 211 21.87 8.44 -13.20
N ASP A 212 22.40 9.65 -12.99
CA ASP A 212 21.89 10.59 -11.96
C ASP A 212 21.04 11.74 -12.53
N ARG A 213 20.77 11.78 -13.85
CA ARG A 213 20.09 12.94 -14.46
C ARG A 213 18.59 12.81 -14.74
N GLU A 214 17.99 11.63 -14.72
CA GLU A 214 16.53 11.53 -14.92
C GLU A 214 15.93 10.31 -14.18
N VAL A 215 15.59 10.50 -12.89
CA VAL A 215 14.35 10.01 -12.23
C VAL A 215 14.11 10.87 -10.99
#